data_AF-A0A1I4YVZ5-F1
#
_entry.id   AF-A0A1I4YVZ5-F1
#
_cell.length_a   1.000
_cell.length_b   1.000
_cell.length_c   1.000
_cell.angle_alpha   90.00
_cell.angle_beta   90.00
_cell.angle_gamma   90.00
#
_symmetry.space_group_name_H-M   'P 1'
#
loop_
_entity.id
_entity.type
_entity.pdbx_description
1 polymer ?
#
loop_
_entity_poly.entity_id
_entity_poly.type
_entity_poly.pdbx_seq_one_letter_code
_entity_poly.pdbx_strand_id
1 'polypeptide(L)'
;MDNEKNEPVLHIYSDRSIFVGIDGVEYQYDEGKPSDDAKQRLAVIKEALTQGFLEKIIEECKNPEVRIENITEDQTDIIESLVNSVTSEVGRAIVGLTVLQLTVKSILPAQSIRLHKGSTGADFSWKEGIPMRVLDKNYITPVLRKYNLLRLNADGFMMTRSLAENYPYSKLYKAAIRGARHEWLEISDAVETGRLDAINALRQLIIFLNNKSEAFLNLTQETIIVLNEFVERKPSFDVCYSKISDFIENSTYSARMFEVAMHALFQVLEEEKCLNGFLKPLSQMRSANKKHGNIGDIEVTHTRGNMDIIESWDAKYGKAYLRDELEELDDKLLLHPQALTVGFVTDQTPNLKSEINNRIEDLKQKHGTEIYIMQFDEWVEYQLNKFDLDREEIGPKWLTAIGESICQLRREIAPIDEPTTEWVESFKKCLK
;
A
#
# COMPACT_ATOMS: atom_id res chain seq x y z
N MET A 1 -48.49 21.55 -6.89
CA MET A 1 -47.27 22.31 -7.22
C MET A 1 -46.13 21.37 -6.91
N ASP A 2 -45.56 20.82 -7.97
CA ASP A 2 -44.51 19.81 -7.89
C ASP A 2 -43.31 20.36 -7.14
N ASN A 3 -42.90 19.66 -6.08
CA ASN A 3 -41.57 19.80 -5.50
C ASN A 3 -40.57 19.21 -6.51
N GLU A 4 -40.21 19.97 -7.55
CA GLU A 4 -39.00 19.69 -8.31
C GLU A 4 -37.82 19.79 -7.32
N LYS A 5 -37.30 18.63 -6.88
CA LYS A 5 -36.03 18.59 -6.17
C LYS A 5 -34.98 19.09 -7.16
N ASN A 6 -34.47 20.30 -6.94
CA ASN A 6 -33.38 20.85 -7.73
C ASN A 6 -32.19 19.88 -7.66
N GLU A 7 -31.70 19.45 -8.83
CA GLU A 7 -30.46 18.69 -8.90
C GLU A 7 -29.29 19.59 -8.45
N PRO A 8 -28.33 19.06 -7.67
CA PRO A 8 -27.18 19.85 -7.27
C PRO A 8 -26.34 20.19 -8.51
N VAL A 9 -25.85 21.43 -8.58
CA VAL A 9 -25.05 21.92 -9.72
C VAL A 9 -23.74 22.55 -9.26
N LEU A 10 -22.70 22.41 -10.09
CA LEU A 10 -21.40 23.06 -9.90
C LEU A 10 -21.13 23.96 -11.10
N HIS A 11 -21.24 25.27 -10.90
CA HIS A 11 -20.88 26.27 -11.89
C HIS A 11 -19.38 26.55 -11.80
N ILE A 12 -18.67 26.41 -12.91
CA ILE A 12 -17.23 26.65 -12.99
C ILE A 12 -17.01 27.93 -13.79
N TYR A 13 -16.31 28.88 -13.19
CA TYR A 13 -15.89 30.13 -13.79
C TYR A 13 -14.36 30.15 -13.89
N SER A 14 -13.80 31.17 -14.54
CA SER A 14 -12.35 31.31 -14.69
C SER A 14 -11.60 31.62 -13.40
N ASP A 15 -12.30 32.08 -12.36
CA ASP A 15 -11.72 32.58 -11.11
C ASP A 15 -12.40 32.01 -9.85
N ARG A 16 -13.42 31.15 -10.00
CA ARG A 16 -14.17 30.57 -8.89
C ARG A 16 -15.00 29.37 -9.33
N SER A 17 -15.41 28.59 -8.35
CA SER A 17 -16.46 27.59 -8.48
C SER A 17 -17.63 27.91 -7.55
N ILE A 18 -18.87 27.71 -8.00
CA ILE A 18 -20.07 27.87 -7.17
C ILE A 18 -20.81 26.54 -7.14
N PHE A 19 -20.91 25.94 -5.96
CA PHE A 19 -21.69 24.73 -5.72
C PHE A 19 -23.06 25.11 -5.16
N VAL A 20 -24.12 24.65 -5.81
CA VAL A 20 -25.51 24.84 -5.36
C VAL A 20 -26.03 23.48 -4.89
N GLY A 21 -26.39 23.40 -3.60
CA GLY A 21 -26.94 22.20 -2.99
C GLY A 21 -28.38 21.90 -3.43
N ILE A 22 -28.89 20.73 -3.06
CA ILE A 22 -30.29 20.33 -3.30
C ILE A 22 -31.27 21.25 -2.57
N ASP A 23 -30.84 21.80 -1.44
CA ASP A 23 -31.54 22.79 -0.63
C ASP A 23 -31.47 24.22 -1.22
N GLY A 24 -30.76 24.40 -2.34
CA GLY A 24 -30.54 25.70 -2.98
C GLY A 24 -29.47 26.55 -2.30
N VAL A 25 -28.76 26.05 -1.29
CA VAL A 25 -27.68 26.81 -0.63
C VAL A 25 -26.48 26.88 -1.56
N GLU A 26 -25.99 28.11 -1.79
CA GLU A 26 -24.83 28.37 -2.63
C GLU A 26 -23.54 28.44 -1.80
N TYR A 27 -22.50 27.75 -2.28
CA TYR A 27 -21.16 27.78 -1.72
C TYR A 27 -20.18 28.25 -2.80
N GLN A 28 -19.61 29.43 -2.61
CA GLN A 28 -18.61 30.01 -3.51
C GLN A 28 -17.18 29.65 -3.05
N TYR A 29 -16.35 29.23 -3.99
CA TYR A 29 -14.95 28.87 -3.80
C TYR A 29 -14.08 29.67 -4.76
N ASP A 30 -13.42 30.71 -4.25
CA ASP A 30 -12.56 31.58 -5.07
C ASP A 30 -11.19 30.93 -5.33
N GLU A 31 -10.72 31.08 -6.56
CA GLU A 31 -9.37 30.71 -6.98
C GLU A 31 -8.39 31.86 -6.73
N GLY A 32 -7.14 31.52 -6.47
CA GLY A 32 -6.05 32.47 -6.26
C GLY A 32 -5.18 32.15 -5.06
N LYS A 33 -4.27 33.08 -4.77
CA LYS A 33 -3.33 32.96 -3.65
C LYS A 33 -4.10 32.89 -2.31
N PRO A 34 -3.63 32.09 -1.35
CA PRO A 34 -4.26 32.02 -0.04
C PRO A 34 -4.41 33.39 0.61
N SER A 35 -5.59 33.67 1.16
CA SER A 35 -5.86 34.88 1.94
C SER A 35 -5.04 34.89 3.23
N ASP A 36 -4.92 36.05 3.87
CA ASP A 36 -4.22 36.14 5.16
C ASP A 36 -4.97 35.39 6.26
N ASP A 37 -6.31 35.39 6.21
CA ASP A 37 -7.15 34.57 7.08
C ASP A 37 -6.86 33.08 6.87
N ALA A 38 -6.80 32.60 5.61
CA ALA A 38 -6.47 31.21 5.32
C ALA A 38 -5.07 30.82 5.83
N LYS A 39 -4.08 31.73 5.73
CA LYS A 39 -2.73 31.50 6.30
C LYS A 39 -2.77 31.44 7.82
N GLN A 40 -3.53 32.30 8.48
CA GLN A 40 -3.68 32.29 9.93
C GLN A 40 -4.33 30.99 10.40
N ARG A 41 -5.42 30.57 9.74
CA ARG A 41 -6.08 29.29 10.00
C ARG A 41 -5.13 28.10 9.82
N LEU A 42 -4.33 28.09 8.74
CA LEU A 42 -3.32 27.07 8.51
C LEU A 42 -2.24 27.04 9.60
N ALA A 43 -1.82 28.19 10.13
CA ALA A 43 -0.85 28.26 11.22
C ALA A 43 -1.40 27.60 12.50
N VAL A 44 -2.66 27.87 12.86
CA VAL A 44 -3.35 27.22 14.00
C VAL A 44 -3.42 25.70 13.81
N ILE A 45 -3.79 25.25 12.62
CA ILE A 45 -3.86 23.80 12.29
C ILE A 45 -2.49 23.15 12.45
N LYS A 46 -1.42 23.75 11.90
CA LYS A 46 -0.06 23.22 12.00
C LYS A 46 0.46 23.20 13.43
N GLU A 47 0.11 24.19 14.24
CA GLU A 47 0.52 24.23 15.64
C GLU A 47 -0.13 23.07 16.42
N ALA A 48 -1.44 22.89 16.28
CA ALA A 48 -2.15 21.79 16.94
C ALA A 48 -1.62 20.41 16.50
N LEU A 49 -1.34 20.23 15.20
CA LEU A 49 -0.75 18.99 14.68
C LEU A 49 0.67 18.76 15.23
N THR A 50 1.50 19.81 15.28
CA THR A 50 2.85 19.73 15.89
C THR A 50 2.79 19.37 17.37
N GLN A 51 1.75 19.81 18.07
CA GLN A 51 1.50 19.48 19.48
C GLN A 51 0.83 18.10 19.69
N GLY A 52 0.78 17.27 18.65
CA GLY A 52 0.32 15.89 18.71
C GLY A 52 -1.19 15.73 18.87
N PHE A 53 -1.99 16.62 18.26
CA PHE A 53 -3.46 16.55 18.34
C PHE A 53 -4.00 15.17 17.91
N LEU A 54 -3.56 14.66 16.76
CA LEU A 54 -4.07 13.39 16.24
C LEU A 54 -3.64 12.21 17.13
N GLU A 55 -2.39 12.21 17.61
CA GLU A 55 -1.89 11.19 18.53
C GLU A 55 -2.70 11.13 19.82
N LYS A 56 -3.03 12.30 20.41
CA LYS A 56 -3.88 12.37 21.62
C LYS A 56 -5.23 11.71 21.39
N ILE A 57 -5.89 12.03 20.27
CA ILE A 57 -7.17 11.40 19.91
C ILE A 57 -7.03 9.89 19.72
N ILE A 58 -5.95 9.43 19.09
CA ILE A 58 -5.69 8.00 18.92
C ILE A 58 -5.51 7.29 20.26
N GLU A 59 -4.71 7.84 21.18
CA GLU A 59 -4.51 7.25 22.50
C GLU A 59 -5.79 7.24 23.34
N GLU A 60 -6.60 8.30 23.28
CA GLU A 60 -7.91 8.33 23.93
C GLU A 60 -8.81 7.20 23.40
N CYS A 61 -8.88 7.03 22.07
CA CYS A 61 -9.75 6.04 21.42
C CYS A 61 -9.29 4.58 21.57
N LYS A 62 -8.13 4.32 22.19
CA LYS A 62 -7.73 2.96 22.57
C LYS A 62 -8.45 2.46 23.82
N ASN A 63 -8.99 3.36 24.64
CA ASN A 63 -9.74 2.94 25.81
C ASN A 63 -11.10 2.37 25.39
N PRO A 64 -11.39 1.07 25.64
CA PRO A 64 -12.65 0.44 25.22
C PRO A 64 -13.89 1.03 25.91
N GLU A 65 -13.71 1.83 26.97
CA GLU A 65 -14.81 2.50 27.66
C GLU A 65 -15.22 3.83 26.99
N VAL A 66 -14.47 4.32 26.00
CA VAL A 66 -14.82 5.56 25.29
C VAL A 66 -16.13 5.36 24.55
N ARG A 67 -17.10 6.22 24.88
CA ARG A 67 -18.39 6.30 24.19
C ARG A 67 -18.44 7.60 23.39
N ILE A 68 -18.84 7.49 22.14
CA ILE A 68 -19.05 8.64 21.28
C ILE A 68 -20.49 9.09 21.44
N GLU A 69 -20.67 10.27 22.01
CA GLU A 69 -21.98 10.92 22.11
C GLU A 69 -22.25 11.75 20.85
N ASN A 70 -23.51 12.12 20.60
CA ASN A 70 -23.92 12.99 19.48
C ASN A 70 -23.51 12.47 18.09
N ILE A 71 -23.61 11.16 17.89
CA ILE A 71 -23.49 10.51 16.59
C ILE A 71 -24.68 9.56 16.43
N THR A 72 -25.33 9.57 15.26
CA THR A 72 -26.46 8.66 14.99
C THR A 72 -25.97 7.29 14.53
N GLU A 73 -26.87 6.31 14.52
CA GLU A 73 -26.60 4.97 13.97
C GLU A 73 -26.22 5.08 12.48
N ASP A 74 -27.02 5.75 11.65
CA ASP A 74 -26.71 6.01 10.24
C ASP A 74 -25.32 6.66 10.01
N GLN A 75 -24.92 7.58 10.90
CA GLN A 75 -23.61 8.23 10.83
C GLN A 75 -22.48 7.29 11.27
N THR A 76 -22.76 6.37 12.18
CA THR A 76 -21.81 5.34 12.61
C THR A 76 -21.60 4.33 11.49
N ASP A 77 -22.69 3.85 10.88
CA ASP A 77 -22.70 2.87 9.80
C ASP A 77 -21.93 3.36 8.56
N ILE A 78 -22.10 4.64 8.20
CA ILE A 78 -21.39 5.20 7.04
C ILE A 78 -19.88 5.32 7.29
N ILE A 79 -19.46 5.61 8.53
CA ILE A 79 -18.05 5.64 8.93
C ILE A 79 -17.50 4.21 8.96
N GLU A 80 -18.27 3.24 9.46
CA GLU A 80 -17.88 1.83 9.47
C GLU A 80 -17.71 1.31 8.04
N SER A 81 -18.67 1.57 7.16
CA SER A 81 -18.61 1.19 5.73
C SER A 81 -17.35 1.76 5.06
N LEU A 82 -17.02 3.03 5.34
CA LEU A 82 -15.78 3.64 4.86
C LEU A 82 -14.54 2.84 5.27
N VAL A 83 -14.42 2.41 6.54
CA VAL A 83 -13.28 1.61 7.04
C VAL A 83 -13.27 0.19 6.46
N ASN A 84 -14.44 -0.43 6.36
CA ASN A 84 -14.61 -1.78 5.84
C ASN A 84 -14.35 -1.86 4.33
N SER A 85 -14.50 -0.75 3.60
CA SER A 85 -14.15 -0.66 2.18
C SER A 85 -12.65 -0.77 1.87
N VAL A 86 -11.79 -0.70 2.89
CA VAL A 86 -10.34 -0.84 2.72
C VAL A 86 -9.99 -2.28 2.38
N THR A 87 -9.51 -2.48 1.16
CA THR A 87 -8.97 -3.74 0.65
C THR A 87 -7.46 -3.62 0.39
N SER A 88 -6.88 -4.65 -0.24
CA SER A 88 -5.53 -4.59 -0.83
C SER A 88 -5.38 -3.53 -1.92
N GLU A 89 -6.45 -3.29 -2.67
CA GLU A 89 -6.39 -2.53 -3.91
C GLU A 89 -6.92 -1.10 -3.78
N VAL A 90 -7.87 -0.85 -2.88
CA VAL A 90 -8.62 0.41 -2.86
C VAL A 90 -8.98 0.85 -1.44
N GLY A 91 -9.51 2.07 -1.30
CA GLY A 91 -10.06 2.59 -0.04
C GLY A 91 -9.07 3.33 0.85
N ARG A 92 -7.82 2.89 1.00
CA ARG A 92 -6.85 3.49 1.94
C ARG A 92 -6.65 4.99 1.77
N ALA A 93 -6.51 5.45 0.52
CA ALA A 93 -6.32 6.87 0.28
C ALA A 93 -7.53 7.72 0.69
N ILE A 94 -8.73 7.18 0.52
CA ILE A 94 -9.97 7.84 0.94
C ILE A 94 -10.07 7.86 2.46
N VAL A 95 -9.80 6.73 3.14
CA VAL A 95 -9.82 6.69 4.61
C VAL A 95 -8.80 7.65 5.22
N GLY A 96 -7.57 7.66 4.71
CA GLY A 96 -6.54 8.61 5.13
C GLY A 96 -6.96 10.07 4.90
N LEU A 97 -7.59 10.37 3.76
CA LEU A 97 -8.13 11.69 3.47
C LEU A 97 -9.24 12.08 4.46
N THR A 98 -10.16 11.16 4.78
CA THR A 98 -11.20 11.41 5.77
C THR A 98 -10.60 11.71 7.14
N VAL A 99 -9.57 10.96 7.58
CA VAL A 99 -8.84 11.28 8.82
C VAL A 99 -8.27 12.70 8.76
N LEU A 100 -7.56 13.08 7.69
CA LEU A 100 -7.01 14.43 7.53
C LEU A 100 -8.10 15.51 7.61
N GLN A 101 -9.21 15.32 6.88
CA GLN A 101 -10.30 16.29 6.82
C GLN A 101 -10.97 16.45 8.19
N LEU A 102 -11.33 15.34 8.84
CA LEU A 102 -11.92 15.37 10.18
C LEU A 102 -10.96 15.96 11.22
N THR A 103 -9.66 15.66 11.12
CA THR A 103 -8.62 16.27 11.97
C THR A 103 -8.59 17.79 11.81
N VAL A 104 -8.52 18.28 10.58
CA VAL A 104 -8.51 19.73 10.27
C VAL A 104 -9.77 20.40 10.81
N LYS A 105 -10.94 19.80 10.56
CA LYS A 105 -12.22 20.39 10.98
C LYS A 105 -12.40 20.36 12.49
N SER A 106 -11.87 19.34 13.18
CA SER A 106 -11.88 19.24 14.64
C SER A 106 -11.02 20.31 15.29
N ILE A 107 -9.85 20.62 14.70
CA ILE A 107 -8.96 21.68 15.20
C ILE A 107 -9.57 23.06 14.93
N LEU A 108 -10.13 23.25 13.73
CA LEU A 108 -10.64 24.55 13.31
C LEU A 108 -11.90 24.41 12.44
N PRO A 109 -13.10 24.42 13.05
CA PRO A 109 -14.37 24.19 12.35
C PRO A 109 -14.66 25.18 11.21
N ALA A 110 -14.09 26.40 11.28
CA ALA A 110 -14.24 27.41 10.23
C ALA A 110 -13.46 27.08 8.94
N GLN A 111 -12.46 26.21 8.98
CA GLN A 111 -11.70 25.84 7.77
C GLN A 111 -12.54 24.91 6.90
N SER A 112 -12.66 25.23 5.60
CA SER A 112 -13.24 24.29 4.64
C SER A 112 -12.26 23.16 4.34
N ILE A 113 -12.74 21.94 4.46
CA ILE A 113 -12.06 20.68 4.12
C ILE A 113 -12.32 20.25 2.67
N ARG A 114 -13.10 21.03 1.91
CA ARG A 114 -13.31 20.81 0.46
C ARG A 114 -12.16 21.34 -0.39
N LEU A 115 -11.36 22.27 0.16
CA LEU A 115 -10.36 23.06 -0.55
C LEU A 115 -8.93 22.57 -0.25
N HIS A 116 -8.50 21.54 -0.98
CA HIS A 116 -7.29 20.76 -0.68
C HIS A 116 -5.97 21.32 -1.26
N LYS A 117 -6.04 22.47 -1.96
CA LYS A 117 -4.89 23.14 -2.59
C LYS A 117 -4.81 24.61 -2.17
N GLY A 118 -4.07 24.91 -1.11
CA GLY A 118 -3.68 26.28 -0.76
C GLY A 118 -2.19 26.47 -0.95
N SER A 119 -1.76 27.22 -1.97
CA SER A 119 -0.34 27.46 -2.26
C SER A 119 -0.08 28.86 -2.83
N THR A 120 1.05 29.46 -2.48
CA THR A 120 1.46 30.79 -2.96
C THR A 120 2.22 30.76 -4.29
N GLY A 121 2.67 29.58 -4.75
CA GLY A 121 3.57 29.43 -5.90
C GLY A 121 3.21 28.31 -6.87
N ALA A 122 1.96 27.82 -6.85
CA ALA A 122 1.46 26.84 -7.81
C ALA A 122 0.59 27.51 -8.89
N ASP A 123 0.47 26.86 -10.05
CA ASP A 123 -0.38 27.33 -11.17
C ASP A 123 -1.87 27.43 -10.78
N PHE A 124 -2.29 26.65 -9.78
CA PHE A 124 -3.64 26.66 -9.23
C PHE A 124 -3.60 26.68 -7.70
N SER A 125 -4.47 27.48 -7.08
CA SER A 125 -4.70 27.50 -5.64
C SER A 125 -6.13 27.96 -5.35
N TRP A 126 -6.72 27.45 -4.28
CA TRP A 126 -7.92 27.98 -3.67
C TRP A 126 -7.54 29.08 -2.67
N LYS A 127 -8.24 30.21 -2.70
CA LYS A 127 -7.99 31.36 -1.82
C LYS A 127 -8.18 31.00 -0.34
N GLU A 128 -9.15 30.14 -0.04
CA GLU A 128 -9.44 29.64 1.31
C GLU A 128 -8.95 28.19 1.54
N GLY A 129 -8.11 27.68 0.63
CA GLY A 129 -7.60 26.31 0.70
C GLY A 129 -6.41 26.13 1.62
N ILE A 130 -6.16 24.87 1.97
CA ILE A 130 -4.99 24.44 2.74
C ILE A 130 -4.15 23.43 1.94
N PRO A 131 -2.82 23.39 2.11
CA PRO A 131 -1.96 22.45 1.38
C PRO A 131 -2.08 21.04 1.97
N MET A 132 -3.19 20.35 1.70
CA MET A 132 -3.49 19.03 2.29
C MET A 132 -2.41 17.99 2.02
N ARG A 133 -1.74 18.03 0.87
CA ARG A 133 -0.60 17.15 0.56
C ARG A 133 0.58 17.33 1.51
N VAL A 134 0.85 18.58 1.92
CA VAL A 134 1.93 18.87 2.88
C VAL A 134 1.52 18.42 4.27
N LEU A 135 0.26 18.64 4.65
CA LEU A 135 -0.26 18.21 5.95
C LEU A 135 -0.26 16.68 6.07
N ASP A 136 -0.70 15.98 5.02
CA ASP A 136 -0.69 14.51 4.94
C ASP A 136 0.72 13.95 5.17
N LYS A 137 1.68 14.35 4.32
CA LYS A 137 3.05 13.84 4.36
C LYS A 137 3.73 14.07 5.71
N ASN A 138 3.48 15.22 6.35
CA ASN A 138 4.22 15.63 7.55
C ASN A 138 3.54 15.23 8.86
N TYR A 139 2.21 15.09 8.89
CA TYR A 139 1.46 14.93 10.14
C TYR A 139 0.48 13.76 10.15
N ILE A 140 -0.22 13.47 9.05
CA ILE A 140 -1.28 12.44 9.08
C ILE A 140 -0.73 11.05 8.78
N THR A 141 -0.12 10.86 7.61
CA THR A 141 0.44 9.56 7.22
C THR A 141 1.47 9.04 8.23
N PRO A 142 2.43 9.85 8.73
CA PRO A 142 3.38 9.38 9.74
C PRO A 142 2.70 8.87 11.02
N VAL A 143 1.67 9.56 11.50
CA VAL A 143 0.94 9.18 12.70
C VAL A 143 0.12 7.91 12.47
N LEU A 144 -0.65 7.84 11.38
CA LEU A 144 -1.42 6.63 11.03
C LEU A 144 -0.54 5.38 10.90
N ARG A 145 0.67 5.53 10.34
CA ARG A 145 1.67 4.45 10.26
C ARG A 145 2.25 4.09 11.63
N LYS A 146 2.63 5.08 12.44
CA LYS A 146 3.17 4.87 13.80
C LYS A 146 2.23 4.03 14.66
N TYR A 147 0.93 4.23 14.52
CA TYR A 147 -0.10 3.51 15.28
C TYR A 147 -0.68 2.29 14.55
N ASN A 148 -0.13 1.92 13.38
CA ASN A 148 -0.61 0.80 12.55
C ASN A 148 -2.11 0.89 12.15
N LEU A 149 -2.72 2.08 12.20
CA LEU A 149 -4.13 2.28 11.88
C LEU A 149 -4.42 2.16 10.39
N LEU A 150 -3.48 2.63 9.57
CA LEU A 150 -3.60 2.55 8.12
C LEU A 150 -2.24 2.39 7.47
N ARG A 151 -2.15 1.42 6.57
CA ARG A 151 -0.91 1.07 5.87
C ARG A 151 -0.79 1.85 4.58
N LEU A 152 -0.03 2.94 4.66
CA LEU A 152 0.11 3.95 3.61
C LEU A 152 1.56 4.06 3.13
N ASN A 153 1.75 4.45 1.87
CA ASN A 153 3.06 4.81 1.33
C ASN A 153 3.68 5.95 2.14
N ALA A 154 5.02 5.95 2.25
CA ALA A 154 5.73 6.93 3.08
C ALA A 154 5.53 8.38 2.61
N ASP A 155 5.30 8.59 1.31
CA ASP A 155 5.03 9.90 0.72
C ASP A 155 3.59 10.39 0.88
N GLY A 156 2.72 9.61 1.53
CA GLY A 156 1.33 9.98 1.83
C GLY A 156 0.32 9.55 0.77
N PHE A 157 -0.96 9.54 1.16
CA PHE A 157 -2.07 9.17 0.27
C PHE A 157 -2.41 10.27 -0.75
N MET A 158 -2.04 11.52 -0.48
CA MET A 158 -2.25 12.67 -1.38
C MET A 158 -1.37 12.64 -2.64
N MET A 159 -0.57 11.59 -2.83
CA MET A 159 0.07 11.26 -4.12
C MET A 159 -0.92 10.72 -5.17
N THR A 160 -2.14 10.39 -4.76
CA THR A 160 -3.20 9.89 -5.64
C THR A 160 -3.69 11.00 -6.57
N ARG A 161 -3.45 10.85 -7.88
CA ARG A 161 -3.79 11.88 -8.88
C ARG A 161 -5.26 12.30 -8.87
N SER A 162 -6.19 11.35 -8.71
CA SER A 162 -7.62 11.64 -8.68
C SER A 162 -8.07 12.45 -7.46
N LEU A 163 -7.27 12.52 -6.38
CA LEU A 163 -7.51 13.43 -5.26
C LEU A 163 -6.94 14.84 -5.52
N ALA A 164 -6.15 15.02 -6.57
CA ALA A 164 -5.51 16.28 -6.88
C ALA A 164 -6.19 17.03 -8.03
N GLU A 165 -7.45 16.73 -8.37
CA GLU A 165 -8.15 17.49 -9.40
C GLU A 165 -8.56 18.88 -8.87
N ASN A 166 -8.64 19.89 -9.74
CA ASN A 166 -8.96 21.28 -9.35
C ASN A 166 -10.46 21.49 -9.07
N TYR A 167 -11.10 20.57 -8.35
CA TYR A 167 -12.49 20.68 -7.94
C TYR A 167 -12.59 20.67 -6.41
N PRO A 168 -13.55 21.41 -5.83
CA PRO A 168 -13.86 21.25 -4.41
C PRO A 168 -14.38 19.83 -4.15
N TYR A 169 -14.02 19.22 -3.02
CA TYR A 169 -14.55 17.92 -2.60
C TYR A 169 -16.03 18.01 -2.19
N SER A 170 -16.89 18.18 -3.18
CA SER A 170 -18.36 18.19 -3.06
C SER A 170 -18.94 16.86 -3.55
N LYS A 171 -20.25 16.66 -3.36
CA LYS A 171 -20.95 15.49 -3.93
C LYS A 171 -20.80 15.35 -5.45
N LEU A 172 -20.47 16.46 -6.14
CA LEU A 172 -20.22 16.53 -7.58
C LEU A 172 -18.74 16.34 -7.99
N TYR A 173 -17.86 15.94 -7.08
CA TYR A 173 -16.43 15.74 -7.38
C TYR A 173 -16.22 14.63 -8.42
N LYS A 174 -15.89 15.00 -9.67
CA LYS A 174 -15.98 14.08 -10.83
C LYS A 174 -14.84 13.08 -10.99
N ALA A 175 -13.76 13.21 -10.21
CA ALA A 175 -12.61 12.33 -10.40
C ALA A 175 -12.98 10.87 -10.15
N ALA A 176 -12.46 9.97 -10.99
CA ALA A 176 -12.64 8.53 -10.82
C ALA A 176 -11.80 8.06 -9.61
N ILE A 177 -12.44 7.97 -8.46
CA ILE A 177 -11.86 7.43 -7.23
C ILE A 177 -12.43 6.03 -7.01
N ARG A 178 -11.55 5.05 -6.80
CA ARG A 178 -11.94 3.69 -6.41
C ARG A 178 -12.00 3.55 -4.89
N GLY A 179 -12.94 2.74 -4.38
CA GLY A 179 -13.21 2.56 -2.95
C GLY A 179 -14.48 3.28 -2.51
N ALA A 180 -14.63 3.51 -1.21
CA ALA A 180 -15.78 4.17 -0.57
C ALA A 180 -15.89 5.68 -0.86
N ARG A 181 -16.01 6.04 -2.14
CA ARG A 181 -16.19 7.44 -2.58
C ARG A 181 -17.50 8.02 -2.06
N HIS A 182 -18.56 7.21 -2.02
CA HIS A 182 -19.88 7.69 -1.59
C HIS A 182 -19.86 8.08 -0.11
N GLU A 183 -19.41 7.16 0.74
CA GLU A 183 -19.29 7.33 2.19
C GLU A 183 -18.43 8.55 2.53
N TRP A 184 -17.28 8.69 1.87
CA TRP A 184 -16.40 9.85 2.05
C TRP A 184 -17.06 11.19 1.70
N LEU A 185 -17.79 11.24 0.59
CA LEU A 185 -18.47 12.47 0.18
C LEU A 185 -19.64 12.82 1.11
N GLU A 186 -20.38 11.82 1.59
CA GLU A 186 -21.45 12.02 2.57
C GLU A 186 -20.90 12.50 3.91
N ILE A 187 -19.81 11.89 4.42
CA ILE A 187 -19.14 12.33 5.65
C ILE A 187 -18.62 13.76 5.49
N SER A 188 -17.92 14.05 4.39
CA SER A 188 -17.39 15.39 4.11
C SER A 188 -18.49 16.45 4.03
N ASP A 189 -19.62 16.12 3.40
CA ASP A 189 -20.75 17.02 3.27
C ASP A 189 -21.47 17.24 4.61
N ALA A 190 -21.71 16.18 5.38
CA ALA A 190 -22.34 16.26 6.69
C ALA A 190 -21.53 17.11 7.67
N VAL A 191 -20.19 16.96 7.65
CA VAL A 191 -19.28 17.74 8.50
C VAL A 191 -19.18 19.20 8.06
N GLU A 192 -19.15 19.48 6.76
CA GLU A 192 -19.15 20.87 6.25
C GLU A 192 -20.47 21.60 6.50
N THR A 193 -21.58 20.87 6.57
CA THR A 193 -22.92 21.41 6.84
C THR A 193 -23.31 21.38 8.33
N GLY A 194 -22.41 20.93 9.21
CA GLY A 194 -22.66 20.86 10.65
C GLY A 194 -23.68 19.80 11.08
N ARG A 195 -24.05 18.88 10.18
CA ARG A 195 -24.94 17.73 10.48
C ARG A 195 -24.21 16.60 11.19
N LEU A 196 -22.88 16.55 11.08
CA LEU A 196 -22.03 15.60 11.77
C LEU A 196 -20.91 16.35 12.49
N ASP A 197 -20.77 16.12 13.79
CA ASP A 197 -19.68 16.69 14.58
C ASP A 197 -18.33 16.07 14.18
N ALA A 198 -17.35 16.93 13.86
CA ALA A 198 -16.09 16.49 13.29
C ALA A 198 -15.23 15.68 14.27
N ILE A 199 -15.23 16.05 15.56
CA ILE A 199 -14.38 15.39 16.55
C ILE A 199 -14.94 14.02 16.92
N ASN A 200 -16.26 13.90 17.02
CA ASN A 200 -16.92 12.62 17.26
C ASN A 200 -16.82 11.69 16.05
N ALA A 201 -16.97 12.21 14.83
CA ALA A 201 -16.72 11.44 13.62
C ALA A 201 -15.27 10.96 13.53
N LEU A 202 -14.29 11.81 13.90
CA LEU A 202 -12.88 11.44 13.94
C LEU A 202 -12.65 10.31 14.95
N ARG A 203 -13.16 10.45 16.17
CA ARG A 203 -13.02 9.44 17.22
C ARG A 203 -13.65 8.10 16.80
N GLN A 204 -14.87 8.13 16.26
CA GLN A 204 -15.53 6.92 15.77
C GLN A 204 -14.72 6.24 14.65
N LEU A 205 -14.20 7.01 13.69
CA LEU A 205 -13.35 6.50 12.63
C LEU A 205 -12.07 5.85 13.19
N ILE A 206 -11.42 6.47 14.17
CA ILE A 206 -10.23 5.94 14.82
C ILE A 206 -10.52 4.65 15.61
N ILE A 207 -11.66 4.57 16.32
CA ILE A 207 -12.09 3.35 17.01
C ILE A 207 -12.22 2.18 16.02
N PHE A 208 -12.88 2.38 14.88
CA PHE A 208 -12.99 1.33 13.87
C PHE A 208 -11.64 0.92 13.27
N LEU A 209 -10.72 1.88 13.07
CA LEU A 209 -9.36 1.56 12.62
C LEU A 209 -8.55 0.78 13.66
N ASN A 210 -8.67 1.15 14.95
CA ASN A 210 -8.07 0.40 16.06
C ASN A 210 -8.60 -1.04 16.08
N ASN A 211 -9.91 -1.23 16.06
CA ASN A 211 -10.53 -2.56 16.10
C ASN A 211 -10.07 -3.43 14.93
N LYS A 212 -9.99 -2.86 13.71
CA LYS A 212 -9.48 -3.56 12.53
C LYS A 212 -7.98 -3.92 12.67
N SER A 213 -7.18 -3.04 13.24
CA SER A 213 -5.76 -3.30 13.53
C SER A 213 -5.59 -4.40 14.59
N GLU A 214 -6.34 -4.36 15.68
CA GLU A 214 -6.31 -5.37 16.74
C GLU A 214 -6.74 -6.75 16.23
N ALA A 215 -7.82 -6.82 15.44
CA ALA A 215 -8.26 -8.06 14.81
C ALA A 215 -7.16 -8.68 13.95
N PHE A 216 -6.44 -7.86 13.17
CA PHE A 216 -5.31 -8.33 12.38
C PHE A 216 -4.15 -8.83 13.26
N LEU A 217 -3.80 -8.11 14.32
CA LEU A 217 -2.73 -8.52 15.25
C LEU A 217 -3.05 -9.86 15.92
N ASN A 218 -4.29 -10.06 16.35
CA ASN A 218 -4.75 -11.34 16.92
C ASN A 218 -4.62 -12.46 15.90
N LEU A 219 -5.09 -12.24 14.66
CA LEU A 219 -4.94 -13.21 13.57
C LEU A 219 -3.48 -13.56 13.29
N THR A 220 -2.58 -12.56 13.28
CA THR A 220 -1.14 -12.77 13.16
C THR A 220 -0.60 -13.63 14.29
N GLN A 221 -0.89 -13.30 15.55
CA GLN A 221 -0.42 -14.07 16.70
C GLN A 221 -0.88 -15.52 16.63
N GLU A 222 -2.16 -15.76 16.34
CA GLU A 222 -2.69 -17.11 16.17
C GLU A 222 -2.02 -17.87 15.02
N THR A 223 -1.70 -17.19 13.92
CA THR A 223 -1.04 -17.81 12.76
C THR A 223 0.40 -18.20 13.08
N ILE A 224 1.13 -17.35 13.80
CA ILE A 224 2.50 -17.66 14.23
C ILE A 224 2.51 -18.82 15.23
N ILE A 225 1.53 -18.94 16.12
CA ILE A 225 1.39 -20.10 17.01
C ILE A 225 1.23 -21.38 16.17
N VAL A 226 0.29 -21.39 15.22
CA VAL A 226 0.05 -22.56 14.33
C VAL A 226 1.31 -22.90 13.52
N LEU A 227 2.03 -21.89 13.02
CA LEU A 227 3.29 -22.07 12.29
C LEU A 227 4.38 -22.70 13.16
N ASN A 228 4.56 -22.20 14.38
CA ASN A 228 5.54 -22.75 15.31
C ASN A 228 5.20 -24.20 15.68
N GLU A 229 3.94 -24.50 15.98
CA GLU A 229 3.48 -25.87 16.24
C GLU A 229 3.70 -26.81 15.05
N PHE A 230 3.56 -26.30 13.82
CA PHE A 230 3.84 -27.07 12.60
C PHE A 230 5.34 -27.34 12.45
N VAL A 231 6.18 -26.32 12.59
CA VAL A 231 7.65 -26.41 12.47
C VAL A 231 8.27 -27.28 13.57
N GLU A 232 7.74 -27.23 14.81
CA GLU A 232 8.19 -28.07 15.93
C GLU A 232 8.06 -29.57 15.65
N ARG A 233 7.14 -29.97 14.76
CA ARG A 233 6.99 -31.37 14.31
C ARG A 233 8.10 -31.82 13.35
N LYS A 234 9.02 -30.92 12.98
CA LYS A 234 10.12 -31.15 12.03
C LYS A 234 9.60 -31.74 10.71
N PRO A 235 8.71 -31.01 10.01
CA PRO A 235 8.20 -31.44 8.71
C PRO A 235 9.39 -31.58 7.74
N SER A 236 9.30 -32.56 6.84
CA SER A 236 10.32 -32.71 5.80
C SER A 236 10.29 -31.57 4.81
N PHE A 237 11.36 -31.42 4.03
CA PHE A 237 11.41 -30.41 2.97
C PHE A 237 10.21 -30.51 2.01
N ASP A 238 9.90 -31.71 1.53
CA ASP A 238 8.81 -31.92 0.56
C ASP A 238 7.43 -31.51 1.12
N VAL A 239 7.22 -31.73 2.42
CA VAL A 239 6.00 -31.29 3.11
C VAL A 239 5.94 -29.77 3.16
N CYS A 240 7.04 -29.10 3.53
CA CYS A 240 7.12 -27.65 3.53
C CYS A 240 6.91 -27.07 2.12
N TYR A 241 7.59 -27.61 1.11
CA TYR A 241 7.46 -27.20 -0.29
C TYR A 241 6.03 -27.36 -0.81
N SER A 242 5.36 -28.47 -0.48
CA SER A 242 3.95 -28.67 -0.81
C SER A 242 3.06 -27.60 -0.19
N LYS A 243 3.25 -27.26 1.10
CA LYS A 243 2.46 -26.20 1.76
C LYS A 243 2.70 -24.82 1.13
N ILE A 244 3.93 -24.52 0.73
CA ILE A 244 4.28 -23.26 0.05
C ILE A 244 3.58 -23.20 -1.31
N SER A 245 3.67 -24.27 -2.09
CA SER A 245 3.03 -24.37 -3.42
C SER A 245 1.51 -24.24 -3.32
N ASP A 246 0.89 -24.98 -2.40
CA ASP A 246 -0.55 -24.91 -2.12
C ASP A 246 -0.97 -23.48 -1.73
N PHE A 247 -0.16 -22.80 -0.93
CA PHE A 247 -0.46 -21.43 -0.51
C PHE A 247 -0.39 -20.43 -1.66
N ILE A 248 0.58 -20.56 -2.56
CA ILE A 248 0.70 -19.72 -3.77
C ILE A 248 -0.52 -19.94 -4.67
N GLU A 249 -0.86 -21.20 -4.97
CA GLU A 249 -1.96 -21.56 -5.88
C GLU A 249 -3.33 -21.14 -5.36
N ASN A 250 -3.58 -21.26 -4.05
CA ASN A 250 -4.87 -20.93 -3.45
C ASN A 250 -4.99 -19.47 -3.01
N SER A 251 -3.96 -18.65 -3.23
CA SER A 251 -3.99 -17.22 -2.91
C SER A 251 -4.83 -16.43 -3.92
N THR A 252 -5.54 -15.40 -3.44
CA THR A 252 -6.29 -14.47 -4.29
C THR A 252 -5.40 -13.62 -5.21
N TYR A 253 -4.07 -13.64 -4.99
CA TYR A 253 -3.06 -12.93 -5.79
C TYR A 253 -1.80 -13.81 -5.95
N SER A 254 -1.95 -14.97 -6.60
CA SER A 254 -0.89 -15.98 -6.74
C SER A 254 0.43 -15.43 -7.30
N ALA A 255 0.39 -14.55 -8.31
CA ALA A 255 1.60 -13.94 -8.87
C ALA A 255 2.42 -13.17 -7.83
N ARG A 256 1.75 -12.35 -7.01
CA ARG A 256 2.42 -11.61 -5.95
C ARG A 256 2.87 -12.52 -4.82
N MET A 257 2.11 -13.57 -4.51
CA MET A 257 2.52 -14.54 -3.50
C MET A 257 3.74 -15.36 -3.95
N PHE A 258 3.87 -15.60 -5.26
CA PHE A 258 5.02 -16.23 -5.87
C PHE A 258 6.30 -15.40 -5.65
N GLU A 259 6.23 -14.09 -5.89
CA GLU A 259 7.32 -13.15 -5.56
C GLU A 259 7.67 -13.20 -4.06
N VAL A 260 6.67 -13.19 -3.18
CA VAL A 260 6.88 -13.26 -1.71
C VAL A 260 7.59 -14.56 -1.32
N ALA A 261 7.16 -15.71 -1.87
CA ALA A 261 7.76 -16.99 -1.59
C ALA A 261 9.22 -17.06 -2.05
N MET A 262 9.51 -16.63 -3.28
CA MET A 262 10.88 -16.56 -3.79
C MET A 262 11.76 -15.62 -2.95
N HIS A 263 11.25 -14.43 -2.64
CA HIS A 263 11.96 -13.47 -1.80
C HIS A 263 12.20 -14.00 -0.38
N ALA A 264 11.24 -14.73 0.20
CA ALA A 264 11.40 -15.36 1.51
C ALA A 264 12.51 -16.43 1.54
N LEU A 265 12.74 -17.17 0.44
CA LEU A 265 13.90 -18.06 0.35
C LEU A 265 15.19 -17.25 0.42
N PHE A 266 15.27 -16.13 -0.31
CA PHE A 266 16.44 -15.26 -0.28
C PHE A 266 16.67 -14.59 1.09
N GLN A 267 15.61 -14.32 1.85
CA GLN A 267 15.75 -13.89 3.25
C GLN A 267 16.44 -14.96 4.10
N VAL A 268 16.06 -16.23 3.93
CA VAL A 268 16.74 -17.34 4.61
C VAL A 268 18.20 -17.42 4.16
N LEU A 269 18.49 -17.30 2.86
CA LEU A 269 19.86 -17.29 2.35
C LEU A 269 20.70 -16.15 2.93
N GLU A 270 20.10 -14.97 3.15
CA GLU A 270 20.78 -13.83 3.81
C GLU A 270 21.06 -14.14 5.29
N GLU A 271 20.11 -14.73 6.01
CA GLU A 271 20.24 -15.14 7.42
C GLU A 271 21.31 -16.22 7.61
N GLU A 272 21.39 -17.17 6.67
CA GLU A 272 22.44 -18.20 6.60
C GLU A 272 23.78 -17.67 6.06
N LYS A 273 23.86 -16.38 5.71
CA LYS A 273 25.07 -15.71 5.18
C LYS A 273 25.60 -16.34 3.89
N CYS A 274 24.71 -16.88 3.07
CA CYS A 274 25.04 -17.50 1.78
C CYS A 274 25.20 -16.47 0.66
N LEU A 275 24.54 -15.32 0.77
CA LEU A 275 24.55 -14.31 -0.29
C LEU A 275 25.90 -13.59 -0.39
N ASN A 276 26.36 -13.36 -1.63
CA ASN A 276 27.57 -12.59 -1.95
C ASN A 276 27.34 -11.06 -1.87
N GLY A 277 26.26 -10.62 -1.24
CA GLY A 277 25.82 -9.23 -1.19
C GLY A 277 24.64 -9.07 -0.23
N PHE A 278 23.88 -8.00 -0.41
CA PHE A 278 22.74 -7.64 0.44
C PHE A 278 21.43 -7.80 -0.33
N LEU A 279 20.47 -8.50 0.26
CA LEU A 279 19.13 -8.62 -0.29
C LEU A 279 18.46 -7.24 -0.26
N LYS A 280 17.93 -6.80 -1.41
CA LYS A 280 17.07 -5.62 -1.46
C LYS A 280 15.71 -5.96 -0.88
N PRO A 281 15.07 -5.02 -0.16
CA PRO A 281 13.70 -5.22 0.29
C PRO A 281 12.75 -5.49 -0.88
N LEU A 282 11.78 -6.39 -0.65
CA LEU A 282 10.74 -6.71 -1.63
C LEU A 282 10.06 -5.42 -2.11
N SER A 283 10.06 -5.22 -3.44
CA SER A 283 9.42 -4.05 -4.04
C SER A 283 7.91 -4.06 -3.76
N GLN A 284 7.32 -2.90 -3.47
CA GLN A 284 5.86 -2.80 -3.26
C GLN A 284 5.12 -2.99 -4.59
N MET A 285 3.94 -3.63 -4.59
CA MET A 285 3.14 -3.94 -5.80
C MET A 285 2.77 -2.73 -6.68
N ARG A 286 2.93 -1.49 -6.17
CA ARG A 286 2.61 -0.24 -6.88
C ARG A 286 3.84 0.58 -7.31
N SER A 287 5.04 0.05 -7.12
CA SER A 287 6.25 0.69 -7.60
C SER A 287 6.27 0.63 -9.13
N ALA A 288 6.46 1.77 -9.80
CA ALA A 288 6.47 1.81 -11.25
C ALA A 288 7.82 1.29 -11.76
N ASN A 289 7.85 0.06 -12.31
CA ASN A 289 9.06 -0.61 -12.82
C ASN A 289 9.96 0.32 -13.68
N LYS A 290 9.37 1.20 -14.49
CA LYS A 290 10.10 2.14 -15.37
C LYS A 290 10.87 3.27 -14.67
N LYS A 291 10.69 3.52 -13.37
CA LYS A 291 11.37 4.62 -12.65
C LYS A 291 12.41 4.17 -11.62
N HIS A 292 12.47 2.89 -11.28
CA HIS A 292 13.30 2.41 -10.16
C HIS A 292 14.61 1.74 -10.59
N GLY A 293 14.83 1.47 -11.88
CA GLY A 293 16.07 0.84 -12.35
C GLY A 293 16.25 -0.59 -11.87
N ASN A 294 15.16 -1.30 -11.54
CA ASN A 294 15.25 -2.69 -11.12
C ASN A 294 15.44 -3.60 -12.34
N ILE A 295 16.15 -4.71 -12.16
CA ILE A 295 16.24 -5.81 -13.12
C ILE A 295 15.06 -6.77 -12.93
N GLY A 296 14.76 -7.18 -11.70
CA GLY A 296 13.74 -8.19 -11.37
C GLY A 296 13.06 -7.93 -10.02
N ASP A 297 12.33 -8.92 -9.52
CA ASP A 297 11.53 -8.80 -8.28
C ASP A 297 12.38 -9.07 -7.02
N ILE A 298 13.34 -9.98 -7.13
CA ILE A 298 14.32 -10.33 -6.10
C ILE A 298 15.69 -9.89 -6.59
N GLU A 299 16.41 -9.12 -5.77
CA GLU A 299 17.67 -8.52 -6.15
C GLU A 299 18.68 -8.57 -5.00
N VAL A 300 19.90 -8.98 -5.31
CA VAL A 300 21.05 -8.91 -4.42
C VAL A 300 21.99 -7.83 -4.94
N THR A 301 22.42 -6.95 -4.04
CA THR A 301 23.28 -5.81 -4.33
C THR A 301 24.65 -6.00 -3.72
N HIS A 302 25.69 -5.46 -4.36
CA HIS A 302 27.03 -5.49 -3.78
C HIS A 302 27.11 -4.58 -2.53
N THR A 303 26.39 -3.46 -2.50
CA THR A 303 26.34 -2.57 -1.35
C THR A 303 24.91 -2.29 -0.88
N ARG A 304 24.72 -2.31 0.44
CA ARG A 304 23.39 -2.20 1.06
C ARG A 304 22.67 -0.92 0.63
N GLY A 305 21.52 -1.08 -0.03
CA GLY A 305 20.63 0.02 -0.39
C GLY A 305 20.99 0.76 -1.69
N ASN A 306 21.94 0.25 -2.48
CA ASN A 306 22.33 0.84 -3.76
C ASN A 306 21.72 0.10 -4.97
N MET A 307 22.05 0.56 -6.18
CA MET A 307 21.57 0.03 -7.46
C MET A 307 22.60 -0.88 -8.15
N ASP A 308 23.65 -1.27 -7.44
CA ASP A 308 24.71 -2.18 -7.90
C ASP A 308 24.27 -3.65 -7.79
N ILE A 309 23.21 -3.97 -8.53
CA ILE A 309 22.60 -5.31 -8.58
C ILE A 309 23.59 -6.30 -9.19
N ILE A 310 23.92 -7.36 -8.45
CA ILE A 310 24.84 -8.44 -8.87
C ILE A 310 24.11 -9.73 -9.21
N GLU A 311 22.96 -9.98 -8.59
CA GLU A 311 22.10 -11.13 -8.87
C GLU A 311 20.63 -10.68 -8.86
N SER A 312 19.84 -11.15 -9.83
CA SER A 312 18.43 -10.80 -9.91
C SER A 312 17.57 -11.96 -10.41
N TRP A 313 16.37 -12.11 -9.82
CA TRP A 313 15.38 -13.08 -10.23
C TRP A 313 14.02 -12.40 -10.40
N ASP A 314 13.35 -12.67 -11.51
CA ASP A 314 12.04 -12.11 -11.87
C ASP A 314 10.99 -13.24 -11.89
N ALA A 315 9.93 -13.07 -11.12
CA ALA A 315 8.91 -14.08 -10.86
C ALA A 315 7.81 -13.99 -11.91
N LYS A 316 7.59 -15.08 -12.66
CA LYS A 316 6.67 -15.13 -13.81
C LYS A 316 5.59 -16.18 -13.62
N TYR A 317 4.62 -15.84 -12.78
CA TYR A 317 3.44 -16.69 -12.55
C TYR A 317 2.44 -16.63 -13.71
N GLY A 318 1.95 -17.78 -14.16
CA GLY A 318 1.02 -17.94 -15.27
C GLY A 318 1.64 -17.71 -16.65
N LYS A 319 2.97 -17.59 -16.76
CA LYS A 319 3.66 -17.22 -18.01
C LYS A 319 4.88 -18.10 -18.30
N ALA A 320 4.74 -19.00 -19.26
CA ALA A 320 5.82 -19.90 -19.69
C ALA A 320 6.66 -19.38 -20.89
N TYR A 321 6.15 -18.42 -21.67
CA TYR A 321 6.86 -17.87 -22.85
C TYR A 321 7.34 -16.44 -22.55
N LEU A 322 8.66 -16.23 -22.61
CA LEU A 322 9.34 -15.05 -22.03
C LEU A 322 10.13 -14.24 -23.06
N ARG A 323 9.67 -14.18 -24.31
CA ARG A 323 10.38 -13.46 -25.39
C ARG A 323 10.47 -11.96 -25.12
N ASP A 324 9.35 -11.37 -24.70
CA ASP A 324 9.25 -9.94 -24.41
C ASP A 324 10.08 -9.57 -23.17
N GLU A 325 10.05 -10.41 -22.15
CA GLU A 325 10.88 -10.27 -20.94
C GLU A 325 12.38 -10.23 -21.26
N LEU A 326 12.84 -11.08 -22.19
CA LEU A 326 14.24 -11.07 -22.63
C LEU A 326 14.59 -9.79 -23.40
N GLU A 327 13.65 -9.18 -24.14
CA GLU A 327 13.89 -7.87 -24.75
C GLU A 327 13.99 -6.77 -23.70
N GLU A 328 13.08 -6.76 -22.73
CA GLU A 328 13.14 -5.79 -21.62
C GLU A 328 14.41 -5.96 -20.77
N LEU A 329 14.90 -7.20 -20.64
CA LEU A 329 16.14 -7.50 -19.92
C LEU A 329 17.36 -6.85 -20.58
N ASP A 330 17.41 -6.77 -21.92
CA ASP A 330 18.53 -6.17 -22.64
C ASP A 330 18.75 -4.69 -22.21
N ASP A 331 17.67 -3.92 -22.18
CA ASP A 331 17.68 -2.52 -21.75
C ASP A 331 18.08 -2.37 -20.27
N LYS A 332 17.63 -3.30 -19.42
CA LYS A 332 17.97 -3.32 -17.99
C LYS A 332 19.46 -3.63 -17.78
N LEU A 333 20.01 -4.63 -18.46
CA LEU A 333 21.42 -5.01 -18.31
C LEU A 333 22.38 -3.90 -18.78
N LEU A 334 22.00 -3.10 -19.78
CA LEU A 334 22.78 -1.91 -20.17
C LEU A 334 22.94 -0.89 -19.03
N LEU A 335 21.95 -0.80 -18.14
CA LEU A 335 21.99 0.08 -16.97
C LEU A 335 22.69 -0.55 -15.77
N HIS A 336 22.87 -1.88 -15.77
CA HIS A 336 23.45 -2.65 -14.67
C HIS A 336 24.55 -3.61 -15.19
N PRO A 337 25.67 -3.09 -15.72
CA PRO A 337 26.74 -3.91 -16.31
C PRO A 337 27.47 -4.80 -15.29
N GLN A 338 27.26 -4.59 -13.99
CA GLN A 338 27.81 -5.40 -12.90
C GLN A 338 26.98 -6.67 -12.58
N ALA A 339 25.82 -6.85 -13.21
CA ALA A 339 24.98 -8.03 -12.99
C ALA A 339 25.69 -9.30 -13.48
N LEU A 340 25.91 -10.26 -12.58
CA LEU A 340 26.58 -11.53 -12.87
C LEU A 340 25.58 -12.64 -13.19
N THR A 341 24.45 -12.65 -12.48
CA THR A 341 23.41 -13.67 -12.63
C THR A 341 22.05 -13.00 -12.73
N VAL A 342 21.29 -13.32 -13.79
CA VAL A 342 19.89 -12.94 -13.90
C VAL A 342 19.06 -14.15 -14.28
N GLY A 343 17.84 -14.26 -13.76
CA GLY A 343 16.94 -15.30 -14.22
C GLY A 343 15.47 -14.99 -14.11
N PHE A 344 14.70 -15.78 -14.83
CA PHE A 344 13.25 -15.81 -14.77
C PHE A 344 12.80 -17.15 -14.17
N VAL A 345 11.87 -17.09 -13.24
CA VAL A 345 11.32 -18.30 -12.59
C VAL A 345 9.83 -18.38 -12.88
N THR A 346 9.37 -19.53 -13.36
CA THR A 346 7.99 -19.75 -13.78
C THR A 346 7.32 -20.83 -12.93
N ASP A 347 6.00 -20.72 -12.72
CA ASP A 347 5.17 -21.76 -12.10
C ASP A 347 4.87 -22.94 -13.04
N GLN A 348 5.19 -22.78 -14.33
CA GLN A 348 4.96 -23.77 -15.38
C GLN A 348 6.26 -24.10 -16.10
N THR A 349 6.31 -25.22 -16.82
CA THR A 349 7.47 -25.59 -17.62
C THR A 349 7.79 -24.50 -18.66
N PRO A 350 9.01 -23.91 -18.61
CA PRO A 350 9.37 -22.84 -19.52
C PRO A 350 9.40 -23.26 -21.00
N ASN A 351 8.99 -22.37 -21.89
CA ASN A 351 8.98 -22.60 -23.33
C ASN A 351 10.34 -22.25 -23.96
N LEU A 352 11.31 -23.16 -23.85
CA LEU A 352 12.69 -22.99 -24.31
C LEU A 352 12.90 -23.37 -25.78
N LYS A 353 12.10 -22.82 -26.69
CA LYS A 353 12.31 -22.98 -28.14
C LYS A 353 13.63 -22.35 -28.58
N SER A 354 14.10 -22.74 -29.77
CA SER A 354 15.38 -22.27 -30.34
C SER A 354 15.53 -20.75 -30.33
N GLU A 355 14.46 -20.00 -30.65
CA GLU A 355 14.46 -18.54 -30.58
C GLU A 355 14.80 -18.00 -29.17
N ILE A 356 14.21 -18.60 -28.13
CA ILE A 356 14.44 -18.20 -26.73
C ILE A 356 15.88 -18.52 -26.33
N ASN A 357 16.35 -19.75 -26.62
CA ASN A 357 17.73 -20.15 -26.29
C ASN A 357 18.76 -19.29 -27.04
N ASN A 358 18.52 -18.99 -28.32
CA ASN A 358 19.40 -18.10 -29.08
C ASN A 358 19.44 -16.70 -28.45
N ARG A 359 18.28 -16.15 -28.05
CA ARG A 359 18.26 -14.83 -27.39
C ARG A 359 18.97 -14.82 -26.05
N ILE A 360 18.85 -15.88 -25.25
CA ILE A 360 19.60 -16.05 -24.00
C ILE A 360 21.10 -15.99 -24.29
N GLU A 361 21.60 -16.79 -25.23
CA GLU A 361 23.02 -16.83 -25.58
C GLU A 361 23.53 -15.49 -26.13
N ASP A 362 22.73 -14.81 -26.97
CA ASP A 362 23.05 -13.47 -27.48
C ASP A 362 23.23 -12.47 -26.33
N LEU A 363 22.34 -12.48 -25.34
CA LEU A 363 22.41 -11.59 -24.18
C LEU A 363 23.58 -11.94 -23.25
N LYS A 364 23.84 -13.23 -23.02
CA LYS A 364 25.00 -13.70 -22.25
C LYS A 364 26.30 -13.18 -22.87
N GLN A 365 26.45 -13.32 -24.19
CA GLN A 365 27.65 -12.86 -24.91
C GLN A 365 27.77 -11.34 -24.91
N LYS A 366 26.65 -10.63 -25.05
CA LYS A 366 26.62 -9.16 -25.09
C LYS A 366 26.99 -8.52 -23.76
N HIS A 367 26.49 -9.07 -22.65
CA HIS A 367 26.58 -8.44 -21.32
C HIS A 367 27.55 -9.13 -20.37
N GLY A 368 27.99 -10.36 -20.66
CA GLY A 368 28.83 -11.14 -19.76
C GLY A 368 28.10 -11.63 -18.50
N THR A 369 26.77 -11.69 -18.56
CA THR A 369 25.87 -12.09 -17.46
C THR A 369 25.33 -13.49 -17.71
N GLU A 370 25.32 -14.37 -16.71
CA GLU A 370 24.63 -15.65 -16.81
C GLU A 370 23.12 -15.45 -16.70
N ILE A 371 22.39 -15.96 -17.70
CA ILE A 371 20.93 -15.85 -17.82
C ILE A 371 20.29 -17.24 -17.70
N TYR A 372 19.31 -17.36 -16.81
CA TYR A 372 18.57 -18.58 -16.54
C TYR A 372 17.06 -18.41 -16.76
N ILE A 373 16.40 -19.46 -17.23
CA ILE A 373 14.94 -19.59 -17.20
C ILE A 373 14.63 -20.97 -16.64
N MET A 374 13.98 -21.02 -15.47
CA MET A 374 13.76 -22.25 -14.70
C MET A 374 12.32 -22.36 -14.26
N GLN A 375 11.82 -23.59 -14.16
CA GLN A 375 10.61 -23.84 -13.40
C GLN A 375 10.89 -23.62 -11.90
N PHE A 376 9.86 -23.35 -11.09
CA PHE A 376 10.01 -23.03 -9.68
C PHE A 376 10.75 -24.10 -8.86
N ASP A 377 10.40 -25.37 -9.04
CA ASP A 377 11.07 -26.50 -8.40
C ASP A 377 12.55 -26.58 -8.83
N GLU A 378 12.84 -26.48 -10.12
CA GLU A 378 14.20 -26.46 -10.65
C GLU A 378 15.03 -25.30 -10.06
N TRP A 379 14.42 -24.13 -9.90
CA TRP A 379 15.06 -22.96 -9.31
C TRP A 379 15.35 -23.17 -7.81
N VAL A 380 14.40 -23.73 -7.06
CA VAL A 380 14.62 -24.06 -5.65
C VAL A 380 15.79 -25.03 -5.51
N GLU A 381 15.82 -26.09 -6.31
CA GLU A 381 16.93 -27.04 -6.35
C GLU A 381 18.26 -26.35 -6.70
N TYR A 382 18.25 -25.45 -7.69
CA TYR A 382 19.42 -24.68 -8.06
C TYR A 382 19.96 -23.86 -6.88
N GLN A 383 19.09 -23.16 -6.13
CA GLN A 383 19.51 -22.37 -4.97
C GLN A 383 20.07 -23.24 -3.84
N LEU A 384 19.42 -24.35 -3.51
CA LEU A 384 19.88 -25.25 -2.45
C LEU A 384 21.24 -25.86 -2.78
N ASN A 385 21.42 -26.33 -4.03
CA ASN A 385 22.67 -26.92 -4.48
C ASN A 385 23.81 -25.90 -4.61
N LYS A 386 23.50 -24.66 -5.03
CA LYS A 386 24.50 -23.57 -5.16
C LYS A 386 25.19 -23.26 -3.83
N PHE A 387 24.48 -23.40 -2.71
CA PHE A 387 24.97 -23.04 -1.38
C PHE A 387 25.18 -24.26 -0.45
N ASP A 388 25.09 -25.49 -0.98
CA ASP A 388 25.26 -26.75 -0.24
C ASP A 388 24.39 -26.81 1.03
N LEU A 389 23.12 -26.43 0.90
CA LEU A 389 22.20 -26.29 2.02
C LEU A 389 21.50 -27.61 2.37
N ASP A 390 21.35 -27.88 3.66
CA ASP A 390 20.52 -28.99 4.13
C ASP A 390 19.03 -28.68 3.92
N ARG A 391 18.40 -29.43 3.01
CA ARG A 391 16.98 -29.31 2.66
C ARG A 391 16.09 -29.38 3.89
N GLU A 392 16.39 -30.28 4.82
CA GLU A 392 15.56 -30.54 5.99
C GLU A 392 15.61 -29.36 6.98
N GLU A 393 16.70 -28.59 6.95
CA GLU A 393 16.82 -27.35 7.73
C GLU A 393 16.16 -26.15 7.02
N ILE A 394 16.29 -26.06 5.70
CA ILE A 394 15.80 -24.90 4.93
C ILE A 394 14.28 -24.90 4.78
N GLY A 395 13.65 -26.05 4.56
CA GLY A 395 12.19 -26.12 4.34
C GLY A 395 11.38 -25.40 5.45
N PRO A 396 11.59 -25.74 6.73
CA PRO A 396 10.93 -25.04 7.83
C PRO A 396 11.30 -23.56 7.95
N LYS A 397 12.59 -23.18 7.76
CA LYS A 397 13.01 -21.77 7.79
C LYS A 397 12.34 -20.94 6.70
N TRP A 398 12.21 -21.51 5.50
CA TRP A 398 11.56 -20.86 4.37
C TRP A 398 10.06 -20.62 4.64
N LEU A 399 9.37 -21.64 5.16
CA LEU A 399 7.97 -21.51 5.56
C LEU A 399 7.79 -20.46 6.67
N THR A 400 8.72 -20.42 7.65
CA THR A 400 8.75 -19.39 8.69
C THR A 400 8.92 -17.99 8.10
N ALA A 401 9.89 -17.80 7.21
CA ALA A 401 10.14 -16.51 6.56
C ALA A 401 8.93 -16.02 5.75
N ILE A 402 8.20 -16.92 5.07
CA ILE A 402 6.93 -16.59 4.40
C ILE A 402 5.89 -16.15 5.43
N GLY A 403 5.63 -16.95 6.46
CA GLY A 403 4.65 -16.68 7.49
C GLY A 403 4.89 -15.35 8.21
N GLU A 404 6.14 -15.08 8.59
CA GLU A 404 6.54 -13.82 9.21
C GLU A 404 6.45 -12.63 8.26
N SER A 405 6.74 -12.81 6.96
CA SER A 405 6.60 -11.75 5.95
C SER A 405 5.14 -11.33 5.76
N ILE A 406 4.22 -12.29 5.55
CA ILE A 406 2.79 -11.99 5.36
C ILE A 406 2.11 -11.49 6.64
N CYS A 407 2.61 -11.95 7.80
CA CYS A 407 2.23 -11.43 9.12
C CYS A 407 2.87 -10.06 9.43
N GLN A 408 3.68 -9.52 8.52
CA GLN A 408 4.36 -8.23 8.66
C GLN A 408 5.31 -8.15 9.86
N LEU A 409 5.92 -9.26 10.26
CA LEU A 409 6.97 -9.27 11.28
C LEU A 409 8.34 -8.92 10.69
N ARG A 410 8.46 -8.95 9.35
CA ARG A 410 9.70 -8.69 8.59
C ARG A 410 9.64 -7.43 7.71
N ARG A 411 8.95 -6.37 8.16
CA ARG A 411 8.64 -5.19 7.32
C ARG A 411 9.83 -4.49 6.68
N GLU A 412 10.99 -4.48 7.34
CA GLU A 412 12.18 -3.79 6.81
C GLU A 412 12.71 -4.44 5.53
N ILE A 413 12.53 -5.76 5.37
CA ILE A 413 12.98 -6.52 4.20
C ILE A 413 11.81 -6.96 3.31
N ALA A 414 10.60 -7.11 3.86
CA ALA A 414 9.38 -7.43 3.12
C ALA A 414 8.27 -6.43 3.48
N PRO A 415 8.29 -5.19 2.93
CA PRO A 415 7.30 -4.15 3.21
C PRO A 415 5.96 -4.42 2.47
N ILE A 416 5.36 -5.56 2.77
CA ILE A 416 4.09 -6.05 2.20
C ILE A 416 2.95 -5.21 2.74
N ASP A 417 2.26 -4.49 1.86
CA ASP A 417 1.06 -3.71 2.19
C ASP A 417 -0.19 -4.28 1.49
N GLU A 418 -0.11 -5.39 0.77
CA GLU A 418 -1.18 -6.05 0.00
C GLU A 418 -2.21 -6.78 0.94
N PRO A 419 -3.14 -7.66 0.50
CA PRO A 419 -4.23 -8.17 1.37
C PRO A 419 -3.66 -9.10 2.43
N THR A 420 -3.31 -8.54 3.58
CA THR A 420 -2.65 -9.32 4.62
C THR A 420 -3.63 -10.20 5.38
N THR A 421 -4.88 -9.76 5.58
CA THR A 421 -5.82 -10.55 6.37
C THR A 421 -6.15 -11.85 5.64
N GLU A 422 -6.56 -11.76 4.37
CA GLU A 422 -6.90 -12.92 3.55
C GLU A 422 -5.69 -13.84 3.33
N TRP A 423 -4.49 -13.29 3.15
CA TRP A 423 -3.27 -14.09 3.02
C TRP A 423 -2.90 -14.79 4.32
N VAL A 424 -2.98 -14.11 5.48
CA VAL A 424 -2.68 -14.73 6.78
C VAL A 424 -3.71 -15.82 7.10
N GLU A 425 -5.00 -15.60 6.81
CA GLU A 425 -6.04 -16.63 6.95
C GLU A 425 -5.79 -17.83 6.05
N SER A 426 -5.48 -17.60 4.77
CA SER A 426 -5.20 -18.67 3.79
C SER A 426 -3.96 -19.46 4.18
N PHE A 427 -2.87 -18.78 4.59
CA PHE A 427 -1.65 -19.43 5.06
C PHE A 427 -1.89 -20.28 6.30
N LYS A 428 -2.59 -19.73 7.30
CA LYS A 428 -2.98 -20.47 8.52
C LYS A 428 -3.81 -21.71 8.18
N LYS A 429 -4.67 -21.65 7.16
CA LYS A 429 -5.43 -22.80 6.68
C LYS A 429 -4.53 -23.83 6.00
N CYS A 430 -3.54 -23.42 5.22
CA CYS A 430 -2.56 -24.32 4.61
C CYS A 430 -1.72 -25.06 5.66
N LEU A 431 -1.41 -24.45 6.80
CA LEU A 431 -0.61 -25.08 7.86
C LEU A 431 -1.37 -26.14 8.68
N LYS A 432 -2.70 -26.06 8.74
CA LYS A 432 -3.56 -27.06 9.40
C LYS A 432 -3.72 -28.30 8.53
#